data_AF-A2BYE1-F1
#
_entry.id   AF-A2BYE1-F1
#
_cell.length_a   1.000
_cell.length_b   1.000
_cell.length_c   1.000
_cell.angle_alpha   90.00
_cell.angle_beta   90.00
_cell.angle_gamma   90.00
#
_symmetry.space_group_name_H-M   'P 1'
#
loop_
_entity.id
_entity.type
_entity.pdbx_description
1 polymer ?
#
loop_
_entity_poly.entity_id
_entity_poly.type
_entity_poly.pdbx_seq_one_letter_code
_entity_poly.pdbx_strand_id
1 'polypeptide(L)'
;MYFLLAEIIQPINCILVSEEVPNISIILSERRSNALKGIISKGSSIKGNFYTKKPNKSKPSSWSFENTNIKFNGEMILLKDDKIWHPYQNKIKSHEVNKVLFSSLSSKLSKVTNETDLLKATSGFFKIETGCYGGRINKV
;
A
#
# COMPACT_ATOMS: atom_id res chain seq x y z
N MET A 1 -10.43 21.74 29.01
CA MET A 1 -9.80 20.46 29.40
C MET A 1 -9.44 19.73 28.11
N TYR A 2 -8.17 19.76 27.70
CA TYR A 2 -7.72 19.11 26.48
C TYR A 2 -7.72 17.59 26.71
N PHE A 3 -8.67 16.88 26.12
CA PHE A 3 -8.58 15.43 26.01
C PHE A 3 -7.49 15.13 24.97
N LEU A 4 -6.25 14.96 25.44
CA LEU A 4 -5.23 14.23 24.71
C LEU A 4 -5.71 12.78 24.62
N LEU A 5 -6.48 12.48 23.58
CA LEU A 5 -6.67 11.12 23.10
C LEU A 5 -5.29 10.66 22.62
N ALA A 6 -4.52 10.06 23.53
CA ALA A 6 -3.46 9.16 23.13
C ALA A 6 -4.16 8.03 22.38
N GLU A 7 -4.26 8.16 21.05
CA GLU A 7 -4.54 7.02 20.19
C GLU A 7 -3.48 5.98 20.55
N ILE A 8 -3.90 4.89 21.18
CA ILE A 8 -3.05 3.73 21.40
C ILE A 8 -2.74 3.20 20.00
N ILE A 9 -1.62 3.65 19.43
CA ILE A 9 -1.12 3.16 18.14
C ILE A 9 -0.57 1.76 18.42
N GLN A 10 -1.47 0.77 18.46
CA GLN A 10 -1.04 -0.62 18.40
C GLN A 10 -0.23 -0.80 17.11
N PRO A 11 0.96 -1.44 17.18
CA PRO A 11 1.78 -1.66 16.00
C PRO A 11 0.97 -2.45 14.96
N ILE A 12 0.81 -1.86 13.78
CA ILE A 12 0.15 -2.49 12.63
C ILE A 12 1.24 -3.17 11.83
N ASN A 13 0.98 -4.38 11.32
CA ASN A 13 1.89 -5.03 10.38
C ASN A 13 1.05 -5.46 9.18
N CYS A 14 0.81 -4.53 8.28
CA CYS A 14 0.18 -4.79 7.00
C CYS A 14 1.26 -5.10 5.96
N ILE A 15 1.33 -6.35 5.51
CA ILE A 15 2.39 -6.82 4.62
C ILE A 15 1.80 -7.06 3.23
N LEU A 16 2.40 -6.40 2.26
CA LEU A 16 2.13 -6.57 0.84
C LEU A 16 3.36 -7.21 0.19
N VAL A 17 3.22 -8.37 -0.43
CA VAL A 17 4.34 -9.09 -1.05
C VAL A 17 4.14 -9.13 -2.55
N SER A 18 5.19 -8.80 -3.33
CA SER A 18 5.09 -8.88 -4.79
C SER A 18 4.90 -10.32 -5.23
N GLU A 19 3.92 -10.56 -6.10
CA GLU A 19 3.68 -11.88 -6.69
C GLU A 19 4.81 -12.28 -7.68
N GLU A 20 5.47 -11.29 -8.29
CA GLU A 20 6.53 -11.53 -9.28
C GLU A 20 7.92 -11.68 -8.66
N VAL A 21 8.19 -10.98 -7.55
CA VAL A 21 9.48 -11.01 -6.85
C VAL A 21 9.24 -11.05 -5.34
N PRO A 22 9.07 -12.25 -4.74
CA PRO A 22 8.65 -12.40 -3.34
C PRO A 22 9.56 -11.76 -2.29
N ASN A 23 10.83 -11.49 -2.64
CA ASN A 23 11.76 -10.78 -1.76
C ASN A 23 11.48 -9.26 -1.68
N ILE A 24 10.54 -8.74 -2.48
CA ILE A 24 10.11 -7.34 -2.43
C ILE A 24 8.77 -7.25 -1.73
N SER A 25 8.73 -6.43 -0.69
CA SER A 25 7.54 -6.23 0.12
C SER A 25 7.33 -4.76 0.48
N ILE A 26 6.09 -4.43 0.79
CA ILE A 26 5.70 -3.16 1.39
C ILE A 26 5.12 -3.48 2.77
N ILE A 27 5.75 -2.94 3.80
CA ILE A 27 5.36 -3.15 5.19
C ILE A 27 4.77 -1.83 5.70
N LEU A 28 3.44 -1.78 5.81
CA LEU A 28 2.68 -0.65 6.31
C LEU A 28 2.44 -0.83 7.82
N SER A 29 3.06 0.03 8.63
CA SER A 29 3.10 -0.14 10.08
C SER A 29 2.61 1.02 10.92
N GLU A 30 2.41 2.19 10.32
CA GLU A 30 1.95 3.40 11.01
C GLU A 30 0.56 3.80 10.51
N ARG A 31 -0.38 3.97 11.45
CA ARG A 31 -1.71 4.52 11.15
C ARG A 31 -1.64 6.03 11.10
N ARG A 32 -2.31 6.62 10.10
CA ARG A 32 -2.63 8.04 10.04
C ARG A 32 -4.12 8.21 9.84
N SER A 33 -4.62 9.41 10.09
CA SER A 33 -6.05 9.75 10.04
C SER A 33 -6.77 9.25 8.78
N ASN A 34 -6.10 9.26 7.62
CA ASN A 34 -6.66 8.80 6.34
C ASN A 34 -5.70 7.93 5.51
N ALA A 35 -4.62 7.43 6.11
CA ALA A 35 -3.55 6.76 5.39
C ALA A 35 -2.86 5.69 6.25
N LEU A 36 -2.18 4.78 5.58
CA LEU A 36 -1.15 3.96 6.20
C LEU A 36 0.21 4.44 5.70
N LYS A 37 1.20 4.40 6.59
CA LYS A 37 2.59 4.66 6.25
C LYS A 37 3.41 3.42 6.56
N GLY A 38 4.44 3.23 5.76
CA GLY A 38 5.36 2.12 5.86
C GLY A 38 6.58 2.34 5.00
N ILE A 39 7.18 1.22 4.59
CA ILE A 39 8.36 1.18 3.75
C ILE A 39 8.17 0.15 2.65
N ILE A 40 8.82 0.40 1.51
CA ILE A 40 9.08 -0.63 0.51
C ILE A 40 10.51 -1.13 0.70
N SER A 41 10.69 -2.45 0.72
CA SER A 41 11.99 -3.09 0.92
C SER A 41 12.23 -4.23 -0.07
N LYS A 42 13.51 -4.52 -0.30
CA LYS A 42 14.00 -5.75 -0.93
C LYS A 42 14.84 -6.50 0.11
N GLY A 43 14.29 -7.57 0.67
CA GLY A 43 14.85 -8.20 1.87
C GLY A 43 15.01 -7.18 3.00
N SER A 44 16.23 -7.06 3.54
CA SER A 44 16.57 -6.07 4.57
C SER A 44 16.85 -4.66 4.05
N SER A 45 16.95 -4.47 2.73
CA SER A 45 17.27 -3.17 2.12
C SER A 45 16.02 -2.31 1.94
N ILE A 46 15.94 -1.20 2.69
CA ILE A 46 14.88 -0.20 2.56
C ILE A 46 15.10 0.62 1.29
N LYS A 47 14.06 0.75 0.46
CA LYS A 47 14.09 1.52 -0.80
C LYS A 47 13.44 2.90 -0.69
N GLY A 48 12.52 3.06 0.26
CA GLY A 48 11.91 4.34 0.58
C GLY A 48 10.66 4.19 1.43
N ASN A 49 10.13 5.34 1.85
CA ASN A 49 8.85 5.42 2.54
C ASN A 49 7.72 5.18 1.54
N PHE A 50 6.70 4.47 2.01
CA PHE A 50 5.51 4.17 1.23
C PHE A 50 4.26 4.56 2.01
N TYR A 51 3.30 5.12 1.31
CA TYR A 51 2.06 5.61 1.87
C TYR A 51 0.89 5.10 1.05
N THR A 52 -0.18 4.68 1.71
CA THR A 52 -1.45 4.38 1.05
C THR A 52 -2.55 5.25 1.61
N LYS A 53 -3.49 5.64 0.75
CA LYS A 53 -4.62 6.49 1.12
C LYS A 53 -5.92 5.82 0.72
N LYS A 54 -6.87 5.85 1.65
CA LYS A 54 -8.22 5.33 1.45
C LYS A 54 -8.98 6.17 0.40
N PRO A 55 -9.82 5.55 -0.45
CA PRO A 55 -10.70 6.28 -1.35
C PRO A 55 -11.74 7.13 -0.59
N ASN A 56 -12.24 8.17 -1.25
CA ASN A 56 -13.40 8.95 -0.83
C ASN A 56 -14.33 9.23 -2.04
N LYS A 57 -15.38 10.04 -1.85
CA LYS A 57 -16.37 10.35 -2.90
C LYS A 57 -15.79 11.00 -4.15
N SER A 58 -14.65 11.68 -4.04
CA SER A 58 -14.04 12.43 -5.14
C SER A 58 -12.70 11.87 -5.63
N LYS A 59 -12.04 11.00 -4.85
CA LYS A 59 -10.71 10.48 -5.15
C LYS A 59 -10.64 8.96 -4.94
N PRO A 60 -10.05 8.22 -5.89
CA PRO A 60 -9.83 6.80 -5.73
C PRO A 60 -8.78 6.52 -4.65
N SER A 61 -8.56 5.24 -4.36
CA SER A 61 -7.47 4.84 -3.48
C SER A 61 -6.15 5.21 -4.15
N SER A 62 -5.19 5.69 -3.37
CA SER A 62 -3.92 6.16 -3.92
C SER A 62 -2.73 5.69 -3.11
N TRP A 63 -1.57 5.74 -3.73
CA TRP A 63 -0.28 5.46 -3.11
C TRP A 63 0.64 6.68 -3.25
N SER A 64 1.66 6.74 -2.39
CA SER A 64 2.79 7.65 -2.55
C SER A 64 4.08 6.98 -2.10
N PHE A 65 5.17 7.29 -2.81
CA PHE A 65 6.50 6.82 -2.52
C PHE A 65 7.40 8.04 -2.30
N GLU A 66 8.26 7.97 -1.29
CA GLU A 66 9.17 9.05 -0.94
C GLU A 66 10.53 8.48 -0.54
N ASN A 67 11.58 9.03 -1.13
CA ASN A 67 12.97 8.84 -0.70
C ASN A 67 13.64 10.23 -0.67
N THR A 68 14.88 10.34 -0.21
CA THR A 68 15.59 11.59 0.16
C THR A 68 15.28 12.80 -0.73
N ASN A 69 15.22 12.62 -2.06
CA ASN A 69 15.03 13.71 -3.02
C ASN A 69 13.82 13.54 -3.95
N ILE A 70 13.03 12.49 -3.79
CA ILE A 70 12.03 12.09 -4.79
C ILE A 70 10.70 11.77 -4.14
N LYS A 71 9.64 12.23 -4.80
CA LYS A 71 8.26 11.98 -4.37
C LYS A 71 7.40 11.63 -5.56
N PHE A 72 6.81 10.45 -5.49
CA PHE A 72 5.87 9.95 -6.48
C PHE A 72 4.54 9.61 -5.83
N ASN A 73 3.49 9.63 -6.63
CA ASN A 73 2.15 9.23 -6.21
C ASN A 73 1.45 8.53 -7.36
N GLY A 74 0.33 7.87 -7.10
CA GLY A 74 -0.46 7.26 -8.15
C GLY A 74 -1.70 6.62 -7.58
N GLU A 75 -2.46 5.97 -8.45
CA GLU A 75 -3.68 5.28 -8.06
C GLU A 75 -3.38 3.84 -7.68
N MET A 76 -4.16 3.35 -6.73
CA MET A 76 -4.09 1.99 -6.23
C MET A 76 -5.37 1.26 -6.64
N ILE A 77 -5.23 0.17 -7.37
CA ILE A 77 -6.34 -0.68 -7.78
C ILE A 77 -6.36 -1.88 -6.83
N LEU A 78 -7.45 -2.02 -6.09
CA LEU A 78 -7.65 -3.07 -5.10
C LEU A 78 -8.50 -4.18 -5.69
N LEU A 79 -8.14 -5.44 -5.44
CA LEU A 79 -8.81 -6.60 -6.01
C LEU A 79 -9.11 -7.68 -4.96
N LYS A 80 -10.24 -8.35 -5.14
CA LYS A 80 -10.45 -9.71 -4.64
C LYS A 80 -10.13 -10.68 -5.76
N ASP A 81 -9.02 -11.38 -5.62
CA ASP A 81 -8.45 -12.22 -6.66
C ASP A 81 -8.23 -11.37 -7.92
N ASP A 82 -9.02 -11.58 -8.98
CA ASP A 82 -8.92 -10.80 -10.23
C ASP A 82 -10.12 -9.87 -10.46
N LYS A 83 -10.97 -9.69 -9.43
CA LYS A 83 -12.13 -8.80 -9.48
C LYS A 83 -11.82 -7.47 -8.78
N ILE A 84 -11.98 -6.37 -9.52
CA ILE A 84 -11.79 -5.01 -9.00
C ILE A 84 -12.78 -4.76 -7.86
N TRP A 85 -12.26 -4.27 -6.73
CA TRP A 85 -13.03 -3.79 -5.61
C TRP A 85 -13.29 -2.29 -5.73
N HIS A 86 -14.53 -1.88 -5.46
CA HIS A 86 -14.90 -0.47 -5.34
C HIS A 86 -15.68 -0.22 -4.04
N PRO A 87 -15.42 0.88 -3.30
CA PRO A 87 -16.11 1.17 -2.04
C PRO A 87 -17.63 1.37 -2.17
N TYR A 88 -18.14 1.66 -3.37
CA TYR A 88 -19.58 1.85 -3.64
C TYR A 88 -20.26 0.60 -4.22
N GLN A 89 -19.53 -0.50 -4.39
CA GLN A 89 -20.12 -1.76 -4.82
C GLN A 89 -20.40 -2.65 -3.62
N ASN A 90 -21.57 -3.27 -3.57
CA ASN A 90 -21.96 -4.14 -2.45
C ASN A 90 -21.44 -5.59 -2.55
N LYS A 91 -20.86 -5.96 -3.70
CA LYS A 91 -20.47 -7.34 -4.05
C LYS A 91 -19.22 -7.83 -3.33
N ILE A 92 -18.21 -6.99 -3.19
CA ILE A 92 -16.93 -7.34 -2.55
C ILE A 92 -16.76 -6.41 -1.34
N LYS A 93 -16.62 -6.99 -0.15
CA LYS A 93 -16.35 -6.27 1.08
C LYS A 93 -14.87 -5.91 1.16
N SER A 94 -14.55 -4.81 1.85
CA SER A 94 -13.16 -4.37 1.97
C SER A 94 -12.25 -5.40 2.62
N HIS A 95 -12.76 -6.24 3.52
CA HIS A 95 -11.98 -7.30 4.17
C HIS A 95 -11.69 -8.52 3.29
N GLU A 96 -12.36 -8.63 2.15
CA GLU A 96 -12.12 -9.73 1.22
C GLU A 96 -10.96 -9.40 0.26
N VAL A 97 -10.65 -8.12 0.06
CA VAL A 97 -9.56 -7.67 -0.82
C VAL A 97 -8.24 -8.28 -0.38
N ASN A 98 -7.58 -8.96 -1.31
CA ASN A 98 -6.36 -9.73 -1.07
C ASN A 98 -5.23 -9.42 -2.07
N LYS A 99 -5.47 -8.51 -3.02
CA LYS A 99 -4.49 -8.14 -4.06
C LYS A 99 -4.57 -6.66 -4.38
N VAL A 100 -3.45 -6.08 -4.77
CA VAL A 100 -3.32 -4.68 -5.14
C VAL A 100 -2.37 -4.45 -6.29
N LEU A 101 -2.71 -3.53 -7.19
CA LEU A 101 -1.85 -3.00 -8.24
C LEU A 101 -1.58 -1.51 -8.01
N PHE A 102 -0.31 -1.12 -8.06
CA PHE A 102 0.10 0.27 -7.94
C PHE A 102 0.31 0.87 -9.33
N SER A 103 -0.72 1.55 -9.84
CA SER A 103 -0.70 2.12 -11.18
C SER A 103 0.50 3.05 -11.35
N SER A 104 1.27 2.83 -12.42
CA SER A 104 2.43 3.61 -12.82
C SER A 104 3.60 3.65 -11.81
N LEU A 105 3.63 2.78 -10.79
CA LEU A 105 4.71 2.78 -9.80
C LEU A 105 6.06 2.47 -10.44
N SER A 106 6.15 1.36 -11.20
CA SER A 106 7.38 0.99 -11.90
C SER A 106 7.88 2.09 -12.85
N SER A 107 7.00 2.65 -13.69
CA SER A 107 7.35 3.75 -14.61
C SER A 107 7.85 5.01 -13.90
N LYS A 108 7.38 5.29 -12.67
CA LYS A 108 7.89 6.41 -11.88
C LYS A 108 9.24 6.08 -11.24
N LEU A 109 9.41 4.86 -10.74
CA LEU A 109 10.68 4.40 -10.17
C LEU A 109 11.78 4.26 -11.23
N SER A 110 11.45 3.90 -12.47
CA SER A 110 12.44 3.78 -13.56
C SER A 110 13.14 5.09 -13.91
N LYS A 111 12.60 6.24 -13.45
CA LYS A 111 13.24 7.55 -13.61
C LYS A 111 14.42 7.76 -12.68
N VAL A 112 14.55 6.93 -11.64
CA VAL A 112 15.45 7.15 -10.50
C VAL A 112 16.24 5.91 -10.11
N THR A 113 15.86 4.73 -10.62
CA THR A 113 16.55 3.47 -10.38
C THR A 113 16.46 2.56 -11.59
N ASN A 114 17.52 1.79 -11.82
CA ASN A 114 17.59 0.73 -12.84
C ASN A 114 17.55 -0.67 -12.20
N GLU A 115 17.18 -0.78 -10.93
CA GLU A 115 17.12 -2.07 -10.23
C GLU A 115 15.99 -2.94 -10.81
N THR A 116 16.36 -3.91 -11.64
CA THR A 116 15.43 -4.72 -12.43
C THR A 116 14.39 -5.42 -11.58
N ASP A 117 14.79 -6.01 -10.45
CA ASP A 117 13.85 -6.69 -9.53
C ASP A 117 12.79 -5.74 -8.98
N LEU A 118 13.19 -4.51 -8.62
CA LEU A 118 12.27 -3.50 -8.09
C LEU A 118 11.29 -3.04 -9.17
N LEU A 119 11.77 -2.79 -10.38
CA LEU A 119 10.93 -2.40 -11.51
C LEU A 119 9.99 -3.52 -11.93
N LYS A 120 10.43 -4.78 -11.88
CA LYS A 120 9.61 -5.96 -12.14
C LYS A 120 8.51 -6.08 -11.08
N ALA A 121 8.89 -6.12 -9.80
CA ALA A 121 7.96 -6.24 -8.69
C ALA A 121 6.86 -5.16 -8.68
N THR A 122 7.25 -3.92 -8.98
CA THR A 122 6.34 -2.76 -8.99
C THR A 122 5.54 -2.57 -10.26
N SER A 123 5.79 -3.40 -11.30
CA SER A 123 4.93 -3.49 -12.48
C SER A 123 3.76 -4.45 -12.26
N GLY A 124 3.94 -5.42 -11.36
CA GLY A 124 2.99 -6.48 -11.08
C GLY A 124 2.09 -6.22 -9.87
N PHE A 125 1.39 -7.28 -9.49
CA PHE A 125 0.52 -7.29 -8.32
C PHE A 125 1.29 -7.54 -7.03
N PHE A 126 0.77 -6.98 -5.94
CA PHE A 126 1.14 -7.34 -4.60
C PHE A 126 -0.02 -8.07 -3.94
N LYS A 127 0.28 -9.22 -3.35
CA LYS A 127 -0.64 -9.97 -2.49
C LYS A 127 -0.67 -9.31 -1.11
N ILE A 128 -1.86 -9.14 -0.57
CA ILE A 128 -2.10 -8.68 0.80
C ILE A 128 -2.12 -9.91 1.69
N GLU A 129 -1.12 -10.06 2.57
CA GLU A 129 -1.00 -11.27 3.40
C GLU A 129 -1.70 -11.12 4.74
N THR A 130 -1.23 -10.21 5.58
CA THR A 130 -1.64 -10.09 6.99
C THR A 130 -1.91 -8.63 7.35
N GLY A 131 -2.82 -8.42 8.32
CA GLY A 131 -3.00 -7.11 9.00
C GLY A 131 -3.80 -6.04 8.27
N CYS A 132 -4.28 -6.26 7.04
CA CYS A 132 -5.03 -5.26 6.28
C CYS A 132 -6.13 -5.82 5.37
N TYR A 133 -7.17 -5.02 5.19
CA TYR A 133 -8.45 -5.26 4.53
C TYR A 133 -8.70 -4.20 3.46
N GLY A 134 -8.16 -4.38 2.26
CA GLY A 134 -8.41 -3.46 1.15
C GLY A 134 -8.13 -2.00 1.51
N GLY A 135 -7.00 -1.75 2.17
CA GLY A 135 -6.62 -0.42 2.66
C GLY A 135 -7.33 0.04 3.94
N ARG A 136 -8.10 -0.81 4.60
CA ARG A 136 -8.58 -0.65 5.98
C ARG A 136 -7.79 -1.58 6.90
N ILE A 137 -7.54 -1.19 8.13
CA ILE A 137 -6.96 -2.09 9.13
C ILE A 137 -8.09 -2.91 9.74
N ASN A 138 -7.83 -4.17 10.09
CA ASN A 138 -8.75 -4.96 10.91
C ASN A 138 -9.02 -4.20 12.22
N LYS A 139 -10.29 -3.90 12.54
CA LYS A 139 -10.61 -3.42 13.88
C LYS A 139 -10.56 -4.65 14.77
N VAL A 140 -9.52 -4.74 15.59
CA VAL A 140 -9.54 -5.59 16.79
C VAL A 140 -10.57 -5.01 17.75
#